data_AF-A0A357ZYQ3-F1
#
_entry.id   AF-A0A357ZYQ3-F1
#
_cell.length_a   1.000
_cell.length_b   1.000
_cell.length_c   1.000
_cell.angle_alpha   90.00
_cell.angle_beta   90.00
_cell.angle_gamma   90.00
#
_symmetry.space_group_name_H-M   'P 1'
#
loop_
_entity.id
_entity.type
_entity.pdbx_description
1 polymer ?
#
loop_
_entity_poly.entity_id
_entity_poly.type
_entity_poly.pdbx_seq_one_letter_code
_entity_poly.pdbx_strand_id
1 'polypeptide(L)' 'ETNDVKCSHASTVGPVDEEQVFYLESRGVPTEIAERLIVAGFFDEVLEEFPVATAVPLIAAAIDERLDAGVNS' A
#
# COMPACT_ATOMS: atom_id res chain seq x y z
N GLU A 1 -7.18 8.02 38.59
CA GLU A 1 -7.23 7.10 37.44
C GLU A 1 -6.66 7.82 36.24
N THR A 2 -5.52 7.39 35.74
CA THR A 2 -4.90 7.95 34.54
C THR A 2 -5.41 7.14 33.36
N ASN A 3 -6.26 7.74 32.52
CA ASN A 3 -6.66 7.12 31.25
C ASN A 3 -5.43 7.09 30.33
N ASP A 4 -4.88 5.90 30.12
CA ASP A 4 -3.89 5.61 29.08
C ASP A 4 -4.48 5.93 27.71
N VAL A 5 -4.16 7.11 27.19
CA VAL A 5 -4.35 7.44 25.79
C VAL A 5 -3.33 6.66 24.97
N LYS A 6 -3.67 5.44 24.54
CA LYS A 6 -2.99 4.81 23.41
C LYS A 6 -3.41 5.48 22.12
N CYS A 7 -2.93 6.70 21.89
CA CYS A 7 -2.85 7.24 20.54
C CYS A 7 -1.66 6.59 19.85
N SER A 8 -1.88 5.43 19.24
CA SER A 8 -0.92 4.83 18.31
C SER A 8 -1.01 5.61 16.99
N HIS A 9 -0.48 6.84 16.98
CA HIS A 9 -0.23 7.57 15.73
C HIS A 9 1.06 7.00 15.11
N ALA A 10 0.99 5.76 14.63
CA ALA A 10 2.00 5.24 13.72
C ALA A 10 1.67 5.80 12.33
N SER A 11 2.06 7.05 12.08
CA SER A 11 2.08 7.60 10.72
C SER A 11 3.37 7.13 10.06
N THR A 12 3.39 5.90 9.54
CA THR A 12 4.52 5.43 8.75
C THR A 12 4.48 6.15 7.40
N VAL A 13 5.22 7.26 7.29
CA VAL A 13 5.55 7.86 5.99
C VAL A 13 6.98 7.45 5.70
N GLY A 14 7.15 6.57 4.73
CA GLY A 14 8.44 6.10 4.28
C GLY A 14 8.35 5.60 2.84
N PRO A 15 9.50 5.51 2.15
CA PRO A 15 9.57 4.78 0.88
C PRO A 15 9.10 3.32 1.06
N VAL A 16 8.83 2.63 -0.04
CA VAL A 16 8.54 1.18 -0.02
C VAL A 16 9.61 0.47 0.78
N ASP A 17 9.21 -0.46 1.66
CA ASP A 17 10.13 -1.19 2.53
C ASP A 17 11.12 -2.02 1.68
N GLU A 18 12.39 -1.63 1.70
CA GLU A 18 13.46 -2.27 0.93
C GLU A 18 13.62 -3.76 1.28
N GLU A 19 13.32 -4.18 2.52
CA GLU A 19 13.35 -5.59 2.90
C GLU A 19 12.25 -6.39 2.21
N GLN A 20 11.06 -5.80 2.06
CA GLN A 20 9.94 -6.42 1.34
C GLN A 20 10.22 -6.51 -0.16
N VAL A 21 10.82 -5.47 -0.75
CA VAL A 21 11.25 -5.47 -2.16
C VAL A 21 12.31 -6.55 -2.37
N PHE A 22 13.36 -6.57 -1.55
CA PHE A 22 14.41 -7.58 -1.63
C PHE A 22 13.87 -9.01 -1.47
N TYR A 23 12.88 -9.21 -0.58
CA TYR A 23 12.24 -10.51 -0.40
C TYR A 23 11.54 -10.96 -1.68
N LEU A 24 10.77 -10.09 -2.33
CA LEU A 24 10.09 -10.40 -3.59
C LEU A 24 11.09 -10.60 -4.75
N GLU A 25 12.13 -9.79 -4.83
CA GLU A 25 13.23 -9.96 -5.80
C GLU A 25 13.95 -11.30 -5.63
N SER A 26 14.20 -11.74 -4.38
CA SER A 26 14.81 -13.05 -4.11
C SER A 26 13.97 -14.23 -4.61
N ARG A 27 12.66 -14.01 -4.82
CA ARG A 27 11.71 -14.95 -5.41
C ARG A 27 11.59 -14.81 -6.93
N GLY A 28 12.37 -13.93 -7.55
CA GLY A 28 12.39 -13.68 -8.98
C GLY A 28 11.35 -12.66 -9.45
N VAL A 29 10.74 -11.89 -8.55
CA VAL A 29 9.83 -10.80 -8.92
C VAL A 29 10.66 -9.57 -9.33
N PRO A 30 10.43 -8.97 -10.51
CA PRO A 30 11.12 -7.73 -10.89
C PRO A 30 10.81 -6.60 -9.91
N THR A 31 11.78 -5.71 -9.66
CA THR A 31 11.66 -4.57 -8.72
C THR A 31 10.38 -3.76 -8.94
N GLU A 32 10.08 -3.37 -10.19
CA GLU A 32 8.89 -2.60 -10.54
C GLU A 32 7.58 -3.32 -10.16
N ILE A 33 7.56 -4.65 -10.27
CA ILE A 33 6.41 -5.47 -9.90
C ILE A 33 6.35 -5.66 -8.38
N ALA A 34 7.50 -5.81 -7.72
CA ALA A 34 7.59 -5.94 -6.28
C ALA A 34 7.05 -4.69 -5.58
N GLU A 35 7.49 -3.50 -5.99
CA GLU A 35 7.00 -2.22 -5.49
C GLU A 35 5.49 -2.08 -5.69
N ARG A 36 4.99 -2.41 -6.89
CA ARG A 36 3.55 -2.36 -7.18
C ARG A 36 2.75 -3.30 -6.29
N LEU A 37 3.22 -4.52 -6.06
CA LEU A 37 2.55 -5.51 -5.21
C LEU A 37 2.49 -5.05 -3.76
N ILE A 38 3.58 -4.47 -3.24
CA ILE A 38 3.63 -3.94 -1.87
C ILE A 38 2.63 -2.80 -1.70
N VAL A 39 2.61 -1.85 -2.63
CA VAL A 39 1.70 -0.71 -2.56
C VAL A 39 0.24 -1.14 -2.76
N ALA A 40 -0.03 -2.07 -3.69
CA ALA A 40 -1.38 -2.62 -3.87
C ALA A 40 -1.88 -3.33 -2.60
N GLY A 41 -1.05 -4.20 -2.01
CA GLY A 41 -1.41 -4.91 -0.77
C GLY A 41 -1.67 -3.97 0.42
N PHE A 42 -0.96 -2.84 0.49
CA PHE A 42 -1.24 -1.81 1.49
C PHE A 42 -2.65 -1.20 1.33
N PHE A 43 -3.09 -0.95 0.10
CA PHE A 43 -4.42 -0.41 -0.15
C PHE A 43 -5.53 -1.45 -0.06
N ASP A 44 -5.25 -2.73 -0.33
CA ASP A 44 -6.23 -3.81 -0.21
C ASP A 44 -6.84 -3.86 1.21
N GLU A 45 -6.02 -3.80 2.26
CA GLU A 45 -6.52 -3.76 3.66
C GLU A 45 -7.45 -2.57 3.91
N VAL A 46 -7.14 -1.40 3.34
CA VAL A 46 -7.94 -0.18 3.47
C VAL A 46 -9.26 -0.28 2.68
N LEU A 47 -9.21 -0.90 1.50
CA LEU A 47 -10.37 -1.08 0.64
C LEU A 47 -11.34 -2.14 1.18
N GLU A 48 -10.83 -3.17 1.86
CA GLU A 48 -11.64 -4.19 2.53
C GLU A 48 -12.52 -3.60 3.65
N GLU A 49 -12.01 -2.63 4.40
CA GLU A 49 -12.77 -1.94 5.46
C GLU A 49 -13.68 -0.81 4.92
N PHE A 50 -13.68 -0.55 3.62
CA PHE A 50 -14.32 0.63 3.06
C PHE A 50 -15.86 0.53 3.13
N PRO A 51 -16.57 1.53 3.67
CA PRO A 51 -18.01 1.44 3.95
C PRO A 51 -18.89 1.43 2.70
N VAL A 52 -18.35 1.84 1.55
CA VAL A 52 -19.07 1.92 0.27
C VAL A 52 -18.44 0.97 -0.73
N ALA A 53 -18.87 -0.29 -0.72
CA ALA A 53 -18.33 -1.34 -1.59
C ALA A 53 -18.42 -1.01 -3.09
N THR A 54 -19.41 -0.22 -3.50
CA THR A 54 -19.55 0.22 -4.90
C THR A 54 -18.49 1.23 -5.34
N ALA A 55 -17.84 1.92 -4.39
CA ALA A 55 -16.77 2.87 -4.68
C ALA A 55 -15.40 2.19 -4.77
N VAL A 56 -15.22 1.02 -4.16
CA VAL A 56 -13.97 0.24 -4.18
C VAL A 56 -13.39 0.06 -5.59
N PRO A 57 -14.14 -0.40 -6.62
CA PRO A 57 -13.57 -0.58 -7.96
C PRO A 57 -13.14 0.74 -8.61
N LEU A 58 -13.80 1.86 -8.31
CA LEU A 58 -13.41 3.18 -8.81
C LEU A 58 -12.12 3.66 -8.15
N ILE A 59 -11.98 3.44 -6.84
CA ILE A 59 -10.79 3.82 -6.08
C ILE A 59 -9.60 2.95 -6.49
N ALA A 60 -9.79 1.63 -6.63
CA ALA A 60 -8.75 0.72 -7.11
C ALA A 60 -8.22 1.14 -8.49
N ALA A 61 -9.10 1.45 -9.44
CA ALA A 61 -8.69 1.95 -10.75
C ALA A 61 -7.90 3.27 -10.69
N ALA A 62 -8.29 4.18 -9.79
CA ALA A 62 -7.57 5.45 -9.60
C ALA A 62 -6.19 5.25 -8.94
N ILE A 63 -6.05 4.25 -8.07
CA ILE A 63 -4.77 3.85 -7.48
C ILE A 63 -3.86 3.28 -8.58
N ASP A 64 -4.36 2.34 -9.38
CA ASP A 64 -3.60 1.75 -10.49
C ASP A 64 -3.08 2.82 -11.47
N GLU A 65 -3.93 3.78 -11.88
CA GLU A 65 -3.53 4.87 -12.77
C GLU A 65 -2.40 5.72 -12.16
N ARG A 66 -2.43 5.95 -10.84
CA ARG A 66 -1.38 6.72 -10.14
C ARG A 66 -0.07 5.95 -10.02
N LEU A 67 -0.13 4.63 -9.85
CA LEU A 67 1.04 3.77 -9.82
C LEU A 67 1.71 3.73 -11.19
N ASP A 68 0.93 3.55 -12.27
CA ASP A 68 1.47 3.54 -13.64
C ASP A 68 2.06 4.92 -14.05
N ALA A 69 1.52 6.02 -13.52
CA ALA A 69 2.05 7.37 -13.75
C ALA A 69 3.36 7.66 -12.99
N GLY A 70 3.59 7.00 -11.84
CA GLY A 70 4.82 7.15 -11.03
C GLY A 70 6.02 6.35 -11.55
N VAL A 71 5.76 5.21 -12.20
CA VAL A 71 6.81 4.32 -12.77
C VAL A 71 7.43 4.90 -14.06
N ASN A 72 6.74 5.81 -14.74
CA ASN A 72 7.18 6.42 -16.02
C ASN A 72 7.87 7.79 -15.87
N SER A 73 8.33 8.18 -14.68
CA SER A 73 8.99 9.48 -14.45
C SER A 73 10.43 9.39 -13.95
#